data_AF-A0A420AXF7-F1
#
_entry.id   AF-A0A420AXF7-F1
#
_cell.length_a   1.000
_cell.length_b   1.000
_cell.length_c   1.000
_cell.angle_alpha   90.00
_cell.angle_beta   90.00
_cell.angle_gamma   90.00
#
_symmetry.space_group_name_H-M   'P 1'
#
loop_
_entity.id
_entity.type
_entity.pdbx_description
1 polymer ?
#
loop_
_entity_poly.entity_id
_entity_poly.type
_entity_poly.pdbx_seq_one_letter_code
_entity_poly.pdbx_strand_id
1 'polypeptide(L)'
;MKSIFLMTVIGLLFISCQKDQAQIVPEDKTRQDMTLNDSISFTIDGVKYAANDRFSFGARNRQINIKPFATKIPNRNHAYETGGNWWYGERDSLLVEYNFGFSGNTVIDIGFLNKYSVLELRETTRAWEPKNEFKLQLGLQKFMTDYGRENKTSGVFLKTSIPEKSLSTFIPMGSIAKPSPLDNHIQDDAQFNVLKFEKLEGGFYLLEAEFELNTYDQNNNKFRLKNGYLRLVSRFRFND
;
A
#
# COMPACT_ATOMS: atom_id res chain seq x y z
N MET A 1 -61.76 52.39 -36.48
CA MET A 1 -62.49 53.22 -35.51
C MET A 1 -62.42 52.55 -34.14
N LYS A 2 -61.91 53.29 -33.13
CA LYS A 2 -62.19 53.24 -31.67
C LYS A 2 -62.18 51.85 -30.98
N SER A 3 -61.15 51.57 -30.17
CA SER A 3 -61.06 51.83 -28.71
C SER A 3 -61.86 50.81 -27.87
N ILE A 4 -61.18 49.78 -27.38
CA ILE A 4 -60.85 49.50 -25.95
C ILE A 4 -62.08 49.47 -25.02
N PHE A 5 -62.37 48.28 -24.48
CA PHE A 5 -62.93 48.17 -23.13
C PHE A 5 -62.27 47.04 -22.34
N LEU A 6 -61.94 47.42 -21.12
CA LEU A 6 -61.18 46.76 -20.07
C LEU A 6 -62.07 45.75 -19.33
N MET A 7 -61.55 44.59 -18.95
CA MET A 7 -62.02 43.84 -17.77
C MET A 7 -60.90 42.96 -17.23
N THR A 8 -60.46 43.36 -16.05
CA THR A 8 -59.47 42.81 -15.14
C THR A 8 -59.92 41.45 -14.58
N VAL A 9 -58.96 40.60 -14.17
CA VAL A 9 -58.84 39.94 -12.85
C VAL A 9 -57.84 38.77 -12.95
N ILE A 10 -57.30 38.38 -11.78
CA ILE A 10 -56.41 37.26 -11.45
C ILE A 10 -54.93 37.66 -11.54
N GLY A 11 -54.10 37.53 -10.52
CA GLY A 11 -54.23 36.88 -9.23
C GLY A 11 -52.83 36.83 -8.61
N LEU A 12 -52.80 36.83 -7.28
CA LEU A 12 -51.65 36.74 -6.37
C LEU A 12 -50.44 35.95 -6.91
N LEU A 13 -49.27 36.61 -6.97
CA LEU A 13 -47.98 35.94 -6.96
C LEU A 13 -47.21 36.39 -5.70
N PHE A 14 -47.35 35.59 -4.64
CA PHE A 14 -46.36 35.55 -3.57
C PHE A 14 -45.10 34.91 -4.14
N ILE A 15 -44.14 35.74 -4.57
CA ILE A 15 -42.78 35.27 -4.87
C ILE A 15 -42.08 35.07 -3.53
N SER A 16 -42.27 33.89 -2.95
CA SER A 16 -41.34 33.35 -1.97
C SER A 16 -40.06 32.99 -2.73
N CYS A 17 -39.04 33.86 -2.65
CA CYS A 17 -37.68 33.48 -2.99
C CYS A 17 -37.23 32.41 -1.98
N GLN A 18 -37.46 31.14 -2.28
CA GLN A 18 -36.58 30.10 -1.76
C GLN A 18 -35.20 30.38 -2.35
N LYS A 19 -34.33 30.91 -1.49
CA LYS A 19 -32.91 31.00 -1.75
C LYS A 19 -32.42 29.56 -1.70
N ASP A 20 -32.46 28.87 -2.84
CA ASP A 20 -31.78 27.60 -3.01
C ASP A 20 -30.30 27.85 -2.69
N GLN A 21 -29.92 27.49 -1.48
CA GLN A 21 -28.53 27.25 -1.18
C GLN A 21 -28.15 26.08 -2.08
N ALA A 22 -27.36 26.37 -3.13
CA ALA A 22 -26.69 25.33 -3.89
C ALA A 22 -25.96 24.46 -2.87
N GLN A 23 -26.50 23.27 -2.66
CA GLN A 23 -25.86 22.22 -1.89
C GLN A 23 -24.57 21.92 -2.64
N ILE A 24 -23.43 22.34 -2.09
CA ILE A 24 -22.13 21.97 -2.61
C ILE A 24 -22.01 20.47 -2.34
N VAL A 25 -22.40 19.65 -3.32
CA VAL A 25 -22.22 18.21 -3.26
C VAL A 25 -20.77 17.93 -3.66
N PRO A 26 -19.90 17.40 -2.77
CA PRO A 26 -18.52 17.06 -3.13
C PRO A 26 -18.40 15.80 -4.01
N GLU A 27 -19.51 15.26 -4.54
CA GLU A 27 -19.58 13.91 -5.11
C GLU A 27 -18.74 13.71 -6.39
N ASP A 28 -18.45 14.77 -7.14
CA ASP A 28 -17.88 14.60 -8.48
C ASP A 28 -16.40 14.18 -8.43
N LYS A 29 -15.61 14.78 -7.54
CA LYS A 29 -14.17 14.46 -7.42
C LYS A 29 -13.95 13.05 -6.89
N THR A 30 -14.70 12.63 -5.88
CA THR A 30 -14.55 11.29 -5.28
C THR A 30 -14.92 10.19 -6.27
N ARG A 31 -16.02 10.36 -7.01
CA ARG A 31 -16.42 9.40 -8.06
C ARG A 31 -15.39 9.37 -9.19
N GLN A 32 -14.87 10.52 -9.61
CA GLN A 32 -13.81 10.58 -10.63
C GLN A 32 -12.50 9.93 -10.15
N ASP A 33 -12.11 10.09 -8.89
CA ASP A 33 -10.93 9.44 -8.34
C ASP A 33 -11.09 7.90 -8.26
N MET A 34 -12.31 7.41 -8.03
CA MET A 34 -12.62 5.97 -8.04
C MET A 34 -12.67 5.36 -9.45
N THR A 35 -12.84 6.16 -10.51
CA THR A 35 -12.91 5.65 -11.90
C THR A 35 -11.55 5.59 -12.59
N LEU A 36 -10.52 6.24 -12.04
CA LEU A 36 -9.14 6.11 -12.52
C LEU A 36 -8.56 4.75 -12.13
N ASN A 37 -8.03 4.03 -13.11
CA ASN A 37 -7.47 2.69 -12.92
C ASN A 37 -6.23 2.69 -12.01
N ASP A 38 -6.15 1.67 -11.17
CA ASP A 38 -4.94 1.32 -10.45
C ASP A 38 -3.80 1.07 -11.44
N SER A 39 -2.62 1.59 -11.15
CA SER A 39 -1.47 1.42 -12.04
C SER A 39 -0.15 1.59 -11.30
N ILE A 40 0.86 0.91 -11.82
CA ILE A 40 2.24 1.09 -11.41
C ILE A 40 3.14 1.06 -12.64
N SER A 41 4.13 1.95 -12.69
CA SER A 41 5.10 1.98 -13.78
C SER A 41 6.46 2.46 -13.29
N PHE A 42 7.51 2.10 -14.03
CA PHE A 42 8.88 2.54 -13.79
C PHE A 42 9.73 2.26 -15.04
N THR A 43 10.99 2.68 -14.99
CA THR A 43 12.00 2.40 -16.02
C THR A 43 13.22 1.71 -15.44
N ILE A 44 13.78 0.75 -16.18
CA ILE A 44 15.08 0.12 -15.89
C ILE A 44 15.89 0.20 -17.18
N ASP A 45 17.09 0.77 -17.12
CA ASP A 45 17.99 0.93 -18.28
C ASP A 45 17.30 1.54 -19.52
N GLY A 46 16.40 2.50 -19.29
CA GLY A 46 15.62 3.17 -20.33
C GLY A 46 14.39 2.40 -20.85
N VAL A 47 14.22 1.13 -20.47
CA VAL A 47 13.05 0.32 -20.83
C VAL A 47 11.90 0.60 -19.85
N LYS A 48 10.71 0.90 -20.38
CA LYS A 48 9.51 1.18 -19.59
C LYS A 48 8.75 -0.10 -19.24
N TYR A 49 8.47 -0.26 -17.96
CA TYR A 49 7.60 -1.30 -17.43
C TYR A 49 6.36 -0.66 -16.82
N ALA A 50 5.20 -1.26 -17.08
CA ALA A 50 3.92 -0.80 -16.59
C ALA A 50 2.97 -1.98 -16.38
N ALA A 51 2.22 -1.91 -15.28
CA ALA A 51 1.19 -2.84 -14.93
C ALA A 51 -0.04 -2.06 -14.44
N ASN A 52 -1.20 -2.38 -15.01
CA ASN A 52 -2.47 -1.68 -14.76
C ASN A 52 -3.63 -2.64 -14.49
N ASP A 53 -3.36 -3.94 -14.46
CA ASP A 53 -4.32 -4.97 -14.10
C ASP A 53 -4.01 -5.46 -12.69
N ARG A 54 -4.78 -5.03 -11.70
CA ARG A 54 -4.60 -5.48 -10.31
C ARG A 54 -5.24 -6.85 -10.13
N PHE A 55 -4.42 -7.89 -10.11
CA PHE A 55 -4.90 -9.29 -10.00
C PHE A 55 -4.94 -9.81 -8.56
N SER A 56 -4.30 -9.15 -7.59
CA SER A 56 -4.32 -9.64 -6.20
C SER A 56 -4.23 -8.55 -5.14
N PHE A 57 -4.79 -8.89 -3.98
CA PHE A 57 -4.69 -8.17 -2.72
C PHE A 57 -4.43 -9.18 -1.61
N GLY A 58 -3.46 -8.87 -0.74
CA GLY A 58 -3.17 -9.66 0.45
C GLY A 58 -3.09 -8.78 1.68
N ALA A 59 -3.56 -9.33 2.80
CA ALA A 59 -3.37 -8.77 4.12
C ALA A 59 -2.89 -9.89 5.06
N ARG A 60 -1.80 -9.66 5.80
CA ARG A 60 -1.25 -10.66 6.74
C ARG A 60 -0.50 -10.01 7.89
N ASN A 61 -0.31 -10.78 8.97
CA ASN A 61 0.63 -10.42 10.01
C ASN A 61 1.95 -11.16 9.86
N ARG A 62 3.04 -10.52 10.29
CA ARG A 62 4.36 -11.12 10.42
C ARG A 62 4.93 -10.85 11.81
N GLN A 63 5.72 -11.79 12.32
CA GLN A 63 6.57 -11.55 13.48
C GLN A 63 7.68 -10.56 13.10
N ILE A 64 8.08 -9.70 14.04
CA ILE A 64 9.08 -8.65 13.86
C ILE A 64 10.31 -8.91 14.74
N ASN A 65 11.49 -8.42 14.35
CA ASN A 65 12.73 -8.56 15.12
C ASN A 65 13.05 -10.02 15.49
N ILE A 66 13.00 -10.88 14.48
CA ILE A 66 13.14 -12.33 14.60
C ILE A 66 14.58 -12.70 14.95
N LYS A 67 14.74 -13.55 15.98
CA LYS A 67 16.03 -14.00 16.52
C LYS A 67 16.06 -15.53 16.69
N PRO A 68 17.23 -16.17 16.58
CA PRO A 68 17.37 -17.61 16.75
C PRO A 68 17.37 -18.01 18.22
N PHE A 69 16.83 -19.20 18.51
CA PHE A 69 16.83 -19.86 19.80
C PHE A 69 17.19 -21.34 19.61
N ALA A 70 18.11 -21.85 20.42
CA ALA A 70 18.57 -23.23 20.34
C ALA A 70 17.49 -24.25 20.76
N THR A 71 16.53 -23.84 21.59
CA THR A 71 15.47 -24.69 22.12
C THR A 71 14.10 -24.12 21.81
N LYS A 72 13.13 -24.99 21.50
CA LYS A 72 11.73 -24.62 21.34
C LYS A 72 11.21 -23.98 22.63
N ILE A 73 10.54 -22.84 22.50
CA ILE A 73 9.82 -22.19 23.60
C ILE A 73 8.41 -22.79 23.65
N PRO A 74 8.00 -23.46 24.75
CA PRO A 74 6.64 -24.00 24.88
C PRO A 74 5.58 -22.90 24.72
N ASN A 75 4.45 -23.25 24.10
CA ASN A 75 3.29 -22.37 23.91
C ASN A 75 3.59 -21.06 23.16
N ARG A 76 4.64 -21.05 22.31
CA ARG A 76 4.97 -19.91 21.45
C ARG A 76 5.13 -20.36 20.01
N ASN A 77 4.43 -19.68 19.10
CA ASN A 77 4.58 -19.89 17.67
C ASN A 77 5.91 -19.27 17.20
N HIS A 78 6.73 -20.07 16.52
CA HIS A 78 7.95 -19.60 15.86
C HIS A 78 7.60 -19.05 14.47
N ALA A 79 8.41 -18.13 13.96
CA ALA A 79 8.32 -17.66 12.59
C ALA A 79 8.91 -18.67 11.60
N TYR A 80 10.03 -19.29 11.98
CA TYR A 80 10.76 -20.27 11.17
C TYR A 80 11.40 -21.36 12.05
N GLU A 81 11.54 -22.56 11.49
CA GLU A 81 12.37 -23.63 12.04
C GLU A 81 13.40 -23.99 10.96
N THR A 82 14.65 -23.54 11.13
CA THR A 82 15.70 -23.71 10.11
C THR A 82 17.10 -23.55 10.70
N GLY A 83 18.10 -24.20 10.08
CA GLY A 83 19.48 -24.15 10.54
C GLY A 83 19.68 -24.67 11.97
N GLY A 84 18.87 -25.66 12.38
CA GLY A 84 18.88 -26.22 13.74
C GLY A 84 18.35 -25.28 14.83
N ASN A 85 17.73 -24.16 14.46
CA ASN A 85 17.24 -23.15 15.39
C ASN A 85 15.73 -22.90 15.23
N TRP A 86 15.11 -22.50 16.33
CA TRP A 86 13.76 -21.98 16.39
C TRP A 86 13.82 -20.45 16.34
N TRP A 87 13.15 -19.84 15.37
CA TRP A 87 13.24 -18.39 15.14
C TRP A 87 11.97 -17.71 15.64
N TYR A 88 12.12 -16.77 16.57
CA TYR A 88 10.99 -16.07 17.19
C TYR A 88 11.17 -14.56 17.08
N GLY A 89 10.10 -13.85 16.71
CA GLY A 89 10.03 -12.38 16.81
C GLY A 89 9.42 -11.92 18.11
N GLU A 90 9.24 -10.61 18.26
CA GLU A 90 8.68 -9.96 19.47
C GLU A 90 7.31 -10.52 19.86
N ARG A 91 6.98 -10.47 21.17
CA ARG A 91 5.70 -10.99 21.70
C ARG A 91 4.56 -9.98 21.63
N ASP A 92 4.90 -8.71 21.78
CA ASP A 92 3.98 -7.60 21.98
C ASP A 92 3.82 -6.74 20.73
N SER A 93 4.45 -7.12 19.62
CA SER A 93 4.44 -6.37 18.37
C SER A 93 4.32 -7.28 17.16
N LEU A 94 3.60 -6.81 16.15
CA LEU A 94 3.47 -7.46 14.85
C LEU A 94 3.72 -6.45 13.73
N LEU A 95 4.21 -6.94 12.59
CA LEU A 95 4.08 -6.22 11.34
C LEU A 95 2.71 -6.56 10.73
N VAL A 96 1.93 -5.53 10.42
CA VAL A 96 0.72 -5.66 9.59
C VAL A 96 1.10 -5.29 8.18
N GLU A 97 0.87 -6.21 7.24
CA GLU A 97 1.18 -6.06 5.82
C GLU A 97 -0.10 -5.95 4.99
N TYR A 98 -0.10 -5.00 4.06
CA TYR A 98 -1.01 -4.96 2.92
C TYR A 98 -0.20 -5.00 1.64
N ASN A 99 -0.46 -5.97 0.76
CA ASN A 99 0.26 -6.13 -0.51
C ASN A 99 -0.69 -6.23 -1.70
N PHE A 100 -0.22 -5.77 -2.86
CA PHE A 100 -1.00 -5.61 -4.08
C PHE A 100 -0.21 -6.13 -5.27
N GLY A 101 -0.79 -7.08 -5.99
CA GLY A 101 -0.21 -7.63 -7.21
C GLY A 101 -0.81 -7.00 -8.46
N PHE A 102 0.06 -6.63 -9.40
CA PHE A 102 -0.25 -6.01 -10.67
C PHE A 102 0.35 -6.80 -11.84
N SER A 103 -0.41 -6.95 -12.92
CA SER A 103 -0.02 -7.53 -14.21
C SER A 103 -0.05 -6.49 -15.33
N GLY A 104 0.79 -6.71 -16.33
CA GLY A 104 0.95 -5.89 -17.51
C GLY A 104 2.09 -6.42 -18.36
N ASN A 105 2.99 -5.55 -18.83
CA ASN A 105 4.24 -6.01 -19.47
C ASN A 105 5.30 -6.49 -18.44
N THR A 106 4.95 -6.46 -17.16
CA THR A 106 5.69 -6.99 -16.02
C THR A 106 4.69 -7.44 -14.96
N VAL A 107 5.14 -8.30 -14.05
CA VAL A 107 4.39 -8.63 -12.82
C VAL A 107 5.05 -7.89 -11.66
N ILE A 108 4.26 -7.17 -10.87
CA ILE A 108 4.73 -6.39 -9.72
C ILE A 108 3.92 -6.77 -8.49
N ASP A 109 4.58 -6.99 -7.37
CA ASP A 109 3.99 -7.07 -6.04
C ASP A 109 4.58 -5.95 -5.20
N ILE A 110 3.74 -5.05 -4.70
CA ILE A 110 4.12 -3.96 -3.83
C ILE A 110 3.39 -4.10 -2.51
N GLY A 111 4.09 -3.90 -1.40
CA GLY A 111 3.48 -3.98 -0.09
C GLY A 111 3.94 -2.91 0.88
N PHE A 112 3.06 -2.65 1.84
CA PHE A 112 3.20 -1.65 2.88
C PHE A 112 3.11 -2.36 4.23
N LEU A 113 4.17 -2.25 5.03
CA LEU A 113 4.23 -2.85 6.37
C LEU A 113 4.43 -1.79 7.43
N ASN A 114 3.61 -1.85 8.47
CA ASN A 114 3.80 -1.05 9.67
C ASN A 114 3.91 -1.94 10.91
N LYS A 115 4.79 -1.53 11.82
CA LYS A 115 4.85 -2.11 13.17
C LYS A 115 3.68 -1.58 13.99
N TYR A 116 2.99 -2.50 14.66
CA TYR A 116 1.96 -2.19 15.64
C TYR A 116 2.25 -2.94 16.93
N SER A 117 1.94 -2.31 18.07
CA SER A 117 1.77 -3.05 19.31
C SER A 117 0.52 -3.93 19.19
N VAL A 118 0.55 -5.13 19.75
CA VAL A 118 -0.62 -6.02 19.81
C VAL A 118 -1.81 -5.35 20.52
N LEU A 119 -1.56 -4.42 21.44
CA LEU A 119 -2.61 -3.64 22.11
C LEU A 119 -3.34 -2.68 21.16
N GLU A 120 -2.71 -2.27 20.06
CA GLU A 120 -3.29 -1.42 19.01
C GLU A 120 -4.05 -2.24 17.96
N LEU A 121 -4.00 -3.56 18.05
CA LEU A 121 -4.62 -4.49 17.11
C LEU A 121 -5.86 -5.14 17.72
N ARG A 122 -6.83 -5.46 16.87
CA ARG A 122 -7.95 -6.34 17.17
C ARG A 122 -7.78 -7.65 16.41
N GLU A 123 -8.12 -8.75 17.06
CA GLU A 123 -8.16 -10.05 16.40
C GLU A 123 -9.44 -10.15 15.55
N THR A 124 -9.29 -10.59 14.32
CA THR A 124 -10.36 -10.97 13.39
C THR A 124 -10.32 -12.48 13.18
N THR A 125 -11.26 -13.00 12.39
CA THR A 125 -11.30 -14.44 12.08
C THR A 125 -10.05 -14.95 11.35
N ARG A 126 -9.30 -14.07 10.69
CA ARG A 126 -8.17 -14.43 9.83
C ARG A 126 -6.83 -13.88 10.31
N ALA A 127 -6.82 -12.80 11.09
CA ALA A 127 -5.59 -12.08 11.41
C ALA A 127 -5.81 -11.02 12.50
N TRP A 128 -4.74 -10.33 12.88
CA TRP A 128 -4.76 -9.11 13.68
C TRP A 128 -4.78 -7.90 12.76
N GLU A 129 -5.71 -6.99 12.98
CA GLU A 129 -5.78 -5.74 12.22
C GLU A 129 -5.76 -4.51 13.13
N PRO A 130 -5.26 -3.36 12.65
CA PRO A 130 -5.30 -2.12 13.42
C PRO A 130 -6.72 -1.78 13.91
N LYS A 131 -6.86 -1.51 15.22
CA LYS A 131 -8.13 -1.01 15.80
C LYS A 131 -8.55 0.30 15.17
N ASN A 132 -7.56 1.15 14.91
CA ASN A 132 -7.69 2.38 14.15
C ASN A 132 -7.32 2.10 12.70
N GLU A 133 -7.71 2.99 11.79
CA GLU A 133 -7.43 2.80 10.36
C GLU A 133 -5.93 2.66 10.06
N PHE A 134 -5.59 1.93 9.00
CA PHE A 134 -4.21 1.87 8.52
C PHE A 134 -3.69 3.26 8.21
N LYS A 135 -2.48 3.58 8.68
CA LYS A 135 -1.86 4.89 8.51
C LYS A 135 -0.67 4.78 7.59
N LEU A 136 -0.70 5.51 6.49
CA LEU A 136 0.47 5.77 5.66
C LEU A 136 0.77 7.27 5.74
N GLN A 137 2.01 7.63 6.08
CA GLN A 137 2.40 9.03 6.18
C GLN A 137 2.63 9.60 4.78
N LEU A 138 2.30 10.88 4.56
CA LEU A 138 2.74 11.58 3.35
C LEU A 138 4.26 11.80 3.41
N GLY A 139 4.89 11.92 2.24
CA GLY A 139 6.32 12.14 2.13
C GLY A 139 7.14 10.85 2.01
N LEU A 140 8.43 10.96 2.32
CA LEU A 140 9.39 9.86 2.21
C LEU A 140 9.05 8.71 3.16
N GLN A 141 8.95 7.51 2.60
CA GLN A 141 8.73 6.28 3.34
C GLN A 141 10.04 5.56 3.63
N LYS A 142 10.01 4.79 4.72
CA LYS A 142 11.05 3.80 5.01
C LYS A 142 10.88 2.58 4.10
N PHE A 143 11.96 1.81 3.99
CA PHE A 143 11.97 0.55 3.25
C PHE A 143 11.99 -0.65 4.17
N MET A 144 11.28 -1.70 3.75
CA MET A 144 11.42 -3.03 4.32
C MET A 144 12.54 -3.76 3.56
N THR A 145 13.75 -3.80 4.12
CA THR A 145 14.95 -4.32 3.44
C THR A 145 15.27 -5.78 3.75
N ASP A 146 14.75 -6.30 4.85
CA ASP A 146 14.95 -7.67 5.32
C ASP A 146 13.66 -8.49 5.32
N TYR A 147 12.80 -8.22 4.33
CA TYR A 147 11.50 -8.86 4.16
C TYR A 147 11.60 -10.38 4.09
N GLY A 148 10.89 -11.07 4.99
CA GLY A 148 10.91 -12.53 5.06
C GLY A 148 12.14 -13.12 5.73
N ARG A 149 12.98 -12.28 6.35
CA ARG A 149 14.14 -12.69 7.17
C ARG A 149 13.94 -12.24 8.62
N GLU A 150 14.79 -11.37 9.14
CA GLU A 150 14.73 -10.88 10.52
C GLU A 150 13.57 -9.91 10.75
N ASN A 151 13.02 -9.30 9.68
CA ASN A 151 11.95 -8.31 9.74
C ASN A 151 12.24 -7.21 10.78
N LYS A 152 13.43 -6.61 10.73
CA LYS A 152 13.85 -5.53 11.63
C LYS A 152 13.29 -4.18 11.23
N THR A 153 12.96 -4.04 9.95
CA THR A 153 12.47 -2.80 9.37
C THR A 153 10.95 -2.85 9.16
N SER A 154 10.36 -1.69 8.89
CA SER A 154 8.98 -1.56 8.42
C SER A 154 8.98 -0.50 7.33
N GLY A 155 8.00 -0.56 6.43
CA GLY A 155 7.88 0.37 5.32
C GLY A 155 7.44 -0.33 4.04
N VAL A 156 7.88 0.21 2.92
CA VAL A 156 7.49 -0.27 1.59
C VAL A 156 8.45 -1.33 1.10
N PHE A 157 7.93 -2.35 0.41
CA PHE A 157 8.71 -3.22 -0.45
C PHE A 157 8.09 -3.32 -1.84
N LEU A 158 8.93 -3.62 -2.82
CA LEU A 158 8.50 -3.98 -4.16
C LEU A 158 9.27 -5.21 -4.64
N LYS A 159 8.56 -6.13 -5.28
CA LYS A 159 9.10 -7.23 -6.06
C LYS A 159 8.56 -7.13 -7.48
N THR A 160 9.40 -7.39 -8.46
CA THR A 160 8.98 -7.41 -9.85
C THR A 160 9.63 -8.54 -10.61
N SER A 161 8.93 -9.05 -11.62
CA SER A 161 9.45 -9.98 -12.60
C SER A 161 9.46 -9.30 -13.96
N ILE A 162 10.65 -9.07 -14.48
CA ILE A 162 10.90 -8.64 -15.86
C ILE A 162 11.46 -9.84 -16.63
N PRO A 163 11.53 -9.82 -17.97
CA PRO A 163 12.12 -10.92 -18.73
C PRO A 163 13.47 -11.36 -18.13
N GLU A 164 13.59 -12.66 -17.85
CA GLU A 164 14.79 -13.33 -17.30
C GLU A 164 15.25 -12.90 -15.90
N LYS A 165 14.56 -11.97 -15.22
CA LYS A 165 14.98 -11.47 -13.90
C LYS A 165 13.82 -11.33 -12.92
N SER A 166 14.01 -11.84 -11.71
CA SER A 166 13.20 -11.48 -10.56
C SER A 166 13.98 -10.53 -9.68
N LEU A 167 13.42 -9.36 -9.42
CA LEU A 167 14.05 -8.24 -8.73
C LEU A 167 13.27 -7.90 -7.46
N SER A 168 13.97 -7.56 -6.38
CA SER A 168 13.35 -7.12 -5.12
C SER A 168 14.06 -5.93 -4.50
N THR A 169 13.32 -5.04 -3.84
CA THR A 169 13.87 -3.92 -3.06
C THR A 169 14.45 -4.34 -1.72
N PHE A 170 14.18 -5.57 -1.31
CA PHE A 170 14.75 -6.21 -0.13
C PHE A 170 15.87 -7.17 -0.51
N ILE A 171 16.67 -7.54 0.48
CA ILE A 171 17.75 -8.51 0.36
C ILE A 171 17.18 -9.79 -0.29
N PRO A 172 17.58 -10.13 -1.52
CA PRO A 172 17.05 -11.27 -2.26
C PRO A 172 17.41 -12.55 -1.51
N MET A 173 16.47 -13.49 -1.52
CA MET A 173 16.40 -14.63 -0.59
C MET A 173 17.70 -15.46 -0.47
N GLY A 174 18.57 -15.08 0.46
CA GLY A 174 19.31 -16.02 1.29
C GLY A 174 18.40 -16.45 2.44
N SER A 175 18.37 -17.75 2.80
CA SER A 175 17.76 -18.22 4.05
C SER A 175 18.14 -17.32 5.23
N ILE A 176 17.29 -17.15 6.25
CA ILE A 176 17.69 -16.45 7.49
C ILE A 176 18.91 -17.13 8.15
N ALA A 177 19.12 -18.43 7.89
CA ALA A 177 20.31 -19.17 8.30
C ALA A 177 21.51 -19.00 7.35
N LYS A 178 21.32 -18.41 6.16
CA LYS A 178 22.38 -18.12 5.19
C LYS A 178 22.67 -16.61 5.19
N PRO A 179 23.90 -16.19 5.53
CA PRO A 179 24.26 -14.78 5.46
C PRO A 179 24.15 -14.28 4.01
N SER A 180 23.64 -13.06 3.86
CA SER A 180 23.74 -12.30 2.61
C SER A 180 24.94 -11.37 2.69
N PRO A 181 25.66 -11.11 1.59
CA PRO A 181 26.65 -10.04 1.55
C PRO A 181 26.01 -8.65 1.58
N LEU A 182 24.70 -8.54 1.32
CA LEU A 182 23.94 -7.29 1.42
C LEU A 182 23.46 -7.08 2.86
N ASP A 183 23.39 -5.81 3.28
CA ASP A 183 22.87 -5.37 4.56
C ASP A 183 21.60 -4.51 4.41
N ASN A 184 21.15 -3.87 5.48
CA ASN A 184 19.94 -3.06 5.47
C ASN A 184 20.12 -1.64 4.87
N HIS A 185 21.29 -1.30 4.34
CA HIS A 185 21.59 -0.02 3.70
C HIS A 185 21.38 -0.05 2.18
N ILE A 186 20.83 -1.15 1.63
CA ILE A 186 20.60 -1.33 0.20
C ILE A 186 19.66 -0.31 -0.47
N GLN A 187 19.00 0.56 0.32
CA GLN A 187 18.08 1.61 -0.14
C GLN A 187 18.49 3.03 0.30
N ASP A 188 19.71 3.25 0.80
CA ASP A 188 20.11 4.57 1.38
C ASP A 188 20.09 5.72 0.35
N ASP A 189 20.24 5.43 -0.94
CA ASP A 189 20.14 6.39 -2.06
C ASP A 189 18.80 6.28 -2.82
N ALA A 190 17.82 5.54 -2.31
CA ALA A 190 16.51 5.32 -2.91
C ALA A 190 15.41 6.10 -2.18
N GLN A 191 14.29 6.32 -2.86
CA GLN A 191 13.17 7.10 -2.34
C GLN A 191 11.83 6.51 -2.78
N PHE A 192 10.90 6.44 -1.85
CA PHE A 192 9.49 6.19 -2.11
C PHE A 192 8.70 7.31 -1.45
N ASN A 193 8.14 8.21 -2.25
CA ASN A 193 7.51 9.43 -1.78
C ASN A 193 6.00 9.33 -1.96
N VAL A 194 5.25 9.28 -0.85
CA VAL A 194 3.79 9.25 -0.87
C VAL A 194 3.27 10.67 -1.10
N LEU A 195 2.68 10.89 -2.26
CA LEU A 195 2.14 12.17 -2.70
C LEU A 195 0.72 12.39 -2.17
N LYS A 196 -0.08 11.31 -2.17
CA LYS A 196 -1.49 11.34 -1.77
C LYS A 196 -1.82 10.07 -0.99
N PHE A 197 -2.51 10.23 0.14
CA PHE A 197 -3.14 9.14 0.87
C PHE A 197 -4.46 9.65 1.46
N GLU A 198 -5.50 9.67 0.63
CA GLU A 198 -6.78 10.29 0.93
C GLU A 198 -7.86 9.22 1.13
N LYS A 199 -8.59 9.31 2.25
CA LYS A 199 -9.74 8.44 2.50
C LYS A 199 -10.90 8.89 1.61
N LEU A 200 -11.45 7.94 0.86
CA LEU A 200 -12.62 8.09 0.02
C LEU A 200 -13.87 7.49 0.68
N GLU A 201 -15.03 7.66 0.04
CA GLU A 201 -16.26 7.00 0.45
C GLU A 201 -16.13 5.47 0.48
N GLY A 202 -16.95 4.81 1.30
CA GLY A 202 -16.96 3.36 1.40
C GLY A 202 -15.70 2.75 2.03
N GLY A 203 -14.86 3.56 2.70
CA GLY A 203 -13.65 3.13 3.40
C GLY A 203 -12.47 2.79 2.49
N PHE A 204 -12.51 3.24 1.24
CA PHE A 204 -11.38 3.15 0.32
C PHE A 204 -10.38 4.27 0.60
N TYR A 205 -9.14 4.06 0.15
CA TYR A 205 -8.08 5.06 0.17
C TYR A 205 -7.52 5.19 -1.24
N LEU A 206 -7.33 6.43 -1.68
CA LEU A 206 -6.51 6.75 -2.83
C LEU A 206 -5.07 7.00 -2.38
N LEU A 207 -4.18 6.12 -2.82
CA LEU A 207 -2.74 6.24 -2.70
C LEU A 207 -2.13 6.66 -4.05
N GLU A 208 -1.35 7.73 -4.03
CA GLU A 208 -0.46 8.10 -5.13
C GLU A 208 0.96 8.28 -4.60
N ALA A 209 1.94 7.73 -5.31
CA ALA A 209 3.33 7.81 -4.92
C ALA A 209 4.25 7.85 -6.13
N GLU A 210 5.39 8.52 -5.97
CA GLU A 210 6.51 8.48 -6.91
C GLU A 210 7.70 7.76 -6.26
N PHE A 211 8.56 7.15 -7.06
CA PHE A 211 9.70 6.43 -6.51
C PHE A 211 10.90 6.32 -7.44
N GLU A 212 12.07 6.24 -6.81
CA GLU A 212 13.29 5.69 -7.39
C GLU A 212 13.87 4.65 -6.44
N LEU A 213 13.97 3.40 -6.88
CA LEU A 213 14.24 2.27 -6.00
C LEU A 213 15.48 1.51 -6.46
N ASN A 214 16.25 0.98 -5.52
CA ASN A 214 17.19 -0.08 -5.84
C ASN A 214 16.47 -1.41 -5.81
N THR A 215 16.81 -2.29 -6.73
CA THR A 215 16.37 -3.68 -6.67
C THR A 215 17.55 -4.60 -6.92
N TYR A 216 17.44 -5.83 -6.45
CA TYR A 216 18.50 -6.82 -6.52
C TYR A 216 17.94 -8.14 -7.06
N ASP A 217 18.71 -8.81 -7.90
CA ASP A 217 18.41 -10.17 -8.33
C ASP A 217 18.94 -11.22 -7.33
N GLN A 218 18.66 -12.50 -7.55
CA GLN A 218 19.12 -13.59 -6.68
C GLN A 218 20.65 -13.71 -6.57
N ASN A 219 21.40 -13.08 -7.49
CA ASN A 219 22.86 -13.03 -7.49
C ASN A 219 23.41 -11.75 -6.84
N ASN A 220 22.55 -10.94 -6.22
CA ASN A 220 22.85 -9.64 -5.61
C ASN A 220 23.27 -8.54 -6.62
N ASN A 221 22.98 -8.69 -7.91
CA ASN A 221 23.23 -7.61 -8.86
C ASN A 221 22.21 -6.48 -8.64
N LYS A 222 22.70 -5.24 -8.50
CA LYS A 222 21.87 -4.05 -8.31
C LYS A 222 21.30 -3.55 -9.64
N PHE A 223 20.02 -3.21 -9.64
CA PHE A 223 19.29 -2.53 -10.72
C PHE A 223 18.59 -1.30 -10.14
N ARG A 224 18.49 -0.23 -10.92
CA ARG A 224 17.80 1.00 -10.48
C ARG A 224 16.49 1.16 -11.23
N LEU A 225 15.40 1.24 -10.46
CA LEU A 225 14.08 1.63 -10.96
C LEU A 225 14.03 3.15 -10.90
N LYS A 226 13.74 3.79 -12.03
CA LYS A 226 13.64 5.25 -12.16
C LYS A 226 12.26 5.65 -12.67
N ASN A 227 11.90 6.92 -12.45
CA ASN A 227 10.63 7.49 -12.90
C ASN A 227 9.42 6.65 -12.47
N GLY A 228 9.49 6.13 -11.25
CA GLY A 228 8.47 5.26 -10.70
C GLY A 228 7.21 6.03 -10.33
N TYR A 229 6.05 5.47 -10.65
CA TYR A 229 4.76 5.99 -10.25
C TYR A 229 3.82 4.86 -9.84
N LEU A 230 3.06 5.09 -8.78
CA LEU A 230 2.00 4.22 -8.28
C LEU A 230 0.72 5.03 -8.09
N ARG A 231 -0.40 4.50 -8.58
CA ARG A 231 -1.75 4.86 -8.16
C ARG A 231 -2.50 3.61 -7.72
N LEU A 232 -3.14 3.69 -6.55
CA LEU A 232 -3.89 2.58 -5.97
C LEU A 232 -5.13 3.10 -5.24
N VAL A 233 -6.30 2.55 -5.55
CA VAL A 233 -7.54 2.72 -4.81
C VAL A 233 -7.87 1.41 -4.10
N SER A 234 -7.73 1.38 -2.77
CA SER A 234 -8.00 0.15 -2.01
C SER A 234 -8.43 0.34 -0.57
N ARG A 235 -8.99 -0.71 0.01
CA ARG A 235 -9.26 -0.81 1.44
C ARG A 235 -8.06 -1.46 2.13
N PHE A 236 -7.47 -0.76 3.09
CA PHE A 236 -6.39 -1.28 3.92
C PHE A 236 -6.96 -1.94 5.18
N ARG A 237 -7.66 -3.06 4.99
CA ARG A 237 -8.30 -3.86 6.07
C ARG A 237 -8.28 -5.34 5.72
N PHE A 238 -8.43 -6.21 6.71
CA PHE A 238 -8.60 -7.64 6.44
C PHE A 238 -10.04 -7.86 5.98
N ASN A 239 -10.21 -8.56 4.85
CA ASN A 239 -11.55 -8.93 4.39
C ASN A 239 -12.02 -10.11 5.24
N ASP A 240 -13.16 -9.95 5.91
CA ASP A 240 -13.95 -11.06 6.45
C ASP A 240 -14.62 -11.83 5.31
#